data_AF-A0A934C6B9-F1
#
_entry.id   AF-A0A934C6B9-F1
#
_cell.length_a   1.000
_cell.length_b   1.000
_cell.length_c   1.000
_cell.angle_alpha   90.00
_cell.angle_beta   90.00
_cell.angle_gamma   90.00
#
_symmetry.space_group_name_H-M   'P 1'
#
loop_
_entity.id
_entity.type
_entity.pdbx_description
1 polymer ?
#
loop_
_entity_poly.entity_id
_entity_poly.type
_entity_poly.pdbx_seq_one_letter_code
_entity_poly.pdbx_strand_id
1 'polypeptide(L)'
;MKSLFSLGLILAAALAASRNPVGAAVATGSALSHPVGAVERSSSVTIVRGTPLVDVSRALGEPAVKLDNDVWVYRGFHGGAEQSRHDNCDTLMVTFVDGRVSDLRLVNNRALVILAQRMDPKKNPDLLAVAGK
;
A
#
# COMPACT_ATOMS: atom_id res chain seq x y z
N MET A 1 -58.19 -41.35 30.72
CA MET A 1 -57.75 -40.57 29.54
C MET A 1 -57.75 -39.10 29.91
N LYS A 2 -56.56 -38.53 30.16
CA LYS A 2 -56.33 -37.16 30.62
C LYS A 2 -55.23 -36.60 29.73
N SER A 3 -55.53 -35.59 28.93
CA SER A 3 -54.55 -34.85 28.14
C SER A 3 -55.04 -33.43 28.02
N LEU A 4 -54.35 -32.48 28.64
CA LEU A 4 -54.53 -31.06 28.38
C LEU A 4 -53.24 -30.28 28.72
N PHE A 5 -52.83 -29.50 27.72
CA PHE A 5 -51.96 -28.32 27.73
C PHE A 5 -50.46 -28.49 28.03
N SER A 6 -49.71 -28.76 26.95
CA SER A 6 -48.27 -28.55 26.88
C SER A 6 -47.92 -27.06 26.70
N LEU A 7 -47.14 -26.58 27.65
CA LEU A 7 -46.46 -25.28 27.70
C LEU A 7 -45.45 -25.16 26.56
N GLY A 8 -45.48 -24.06 25.80
CA GLY A 8 -44.49 -23.78 24.77
C GLY A 8 -44.22 -22.28 24.67
N LEU A 9 -43.20 -21.80 25.39
CA LEU A 9 -42.56 -20.53 25.08
C LEU A 9 -41.04 -20.70 25.26
N ILE A 10 -40.37 -20.99 24.15
CA ILE A 10 -38.91 -21.01 24.04
C ILE A 10 -38.48 -19.57 23.80
N LEU A 11 -37.81 -18.95 24.77
CA LEU A 11 -37.17 -17.64 24.61
C LEU A 11 -35.68 -17.85 24.32
N ALA A 12 -35.28 -17.60 23.08
CA ALA A 12 -33.89 -17.61 22.63
C ALA A 12 -33.49 -16.19 22.19
N ALA A 13 -32.44 -15.63 22.79
CA ALA A 13 -31.62 -14.55 22.23
C ALA A 13 -30.34 -14.46 23.08
N ALA A 14 -29.29 -15.17 22.66
CA ALA A 14 -28.15 -14.63 21.91
C ALA A 14 -27.05 -14.09 22.85
N LEU A 15 -26.06 -14.96 23.09
CA LEU A 15 -24.74 -14.60 23.60
C LEU A 15 -24.20 -13.42 22.81
N ALA A 16 -24.09 -12.27 23.46
CA ALA A 16 -23.22 -11.20 23.01
C ALA A 16 -21.76 -11.70 23.17
N ALA A 17 -21.28 -12.46 22.19
CA ALA A 17 -19.86 -12.66 22.01
C ALA A 17 -19.28 -11.26 21.75
N SER A 18 -18.62 -10.72 22.77
CA SER A 18 -17.72 -9.58 22.65
C SER A 18 -16.65 -9.94 21.64
N ARG A 19 -16.94 -9.65 20.36
CA ARG A 19 -15.92 -9.53 19.33
C ARG A 19 -15.09 -8.31 19.73
N ASN A 20 -14.08 -8.55 20.57
CA ASN A 20 -12.92 -7.67 20.62
C ASN A 20 -12.46 -7.54 19.17
N PRO A 21 -12.47 -6.33 18.57
CA PRO A 21 -11.63 -6.13 17.42
C PRO A 21 -10.22 -6.35 17.95
N VAL A 22 -9.64 -7.52 17.64
CA VAL A 22 -8.20 -7.66 17.54
C VAL A 22 -7.83 -6.76 16.36
N GLY A 23 -7.81 -5.46 16.63
CA GLY A 23 -7.25 -4.46 15.77
C GLY A 23 -5.78 -4.83 15.69
N ALA A 24 -5.43 -5.45 14.56
CA ALA A 24 -4.06 -5.68 14.18
C ALA A 24 -3.26 -4.42 14.53
N ALA A 25 -2.28 -4.57 15.41
CA ALA A 25 -1.36 -3.50 15.73
C ALA A 25 -0.56 -3.18 14.46
N VAL A 26 -1.09 -2.29 13.64
CA VAL A 26 -0.36 -1.68 12.54
C VAL A 26 0.83 -1.00 13.20
N ALA A 27 2.04 -1.49 12.94
CA ALA A 27 3.28 -0.92 13.44
C ALA A 27 3.17 0.61 13.42
N THR A 28 3.28 1.23 14.59
CA THR A 28 3.10 2.66 14.88
C THR A 28 4.22 3.53 14.29
N GLY A 29 4.84 3.13 13.18
CA GLY A 29 5.81 3.97 12.46
C GLY A 29 5.10 5.06 11.67
N SER A 30 5.67 6.26 11.58
CA SER A 30 5.11 7.36 10.78
C SER A 30 5.03 6.99 9.29
N ALA A 31 4.07 7.56 8.56
CA ALA A 31 4.06 7.50 7.10
C ALA A 31 5.14 8.45 6.58
N LEU A 32 6.20 7.89 5.99
CA LEU A 32 7.38 8.65 5.58
C LEU A 32 7.54 8.60 4.07
N SER A 33 7.90 9.76 3.51
CA SER A 33 8.22 9.90 2.10
C SER A 33 9.38 10.88 1.93
N HIS A 34 10.36 10.49 1.12
CA HIS A 34 11.53 11.31 0.80
C HIS A 34 11.56 11.60 -0.70
N PRO A 35 11.62 12.87 -1.14
CA PRO A 35 11.77 13.19 -2.54
C PRO A 35 13.13 12.71 -3.05
N VAL A 36 13.17 12.24 -4.29
CA VAL A 36 14.39 11.79 -4.96
C VAL A 36 14.61 12.62 -6.21
N GLY A 37 15.85 13.09 -6.40
CA GLY A 37 16.22 13.87 -7.58
C GLY A 37 16.39 13.00 -8.84
N ALA A 38 16.90 11.78 -8.67
CA ALA A 38 17.20 10.85 -9.75
C ALA A 38 17.19 9.40 -9.25
N VAL A 39 16.85 8.46 -10.13
CA VAL A 39 16.92 7.02 -9.87
C VAL A 39 17.77 6.34 -10.92
N GLU A 40 18.68 5.48 -10.47
CA GLU A 40 19.53 4.66 -11.33
C GLU A 40 19.40 3.21 -10.91
N ARG A 41 18.98 2.34 -11.82
CA ARG A 41 18.90 0.89 -11.61
C ARG A 41 19.82 0.12 -12.54
N SER A 42 20.04 0.66 -13.74
CA SER A 42 20.99 0.15 -14.72
C SER A 42 21.96 1.27 -15.10
N SER A 43 23.20 0.93 -15.40
CA SER A 43 24.33 1.85 -15.62
C SER A 43 24.21 2.77 -16.85
N SER A 44 23.03 2.84 -17.48
CA SER A 44 22.82 3.59 -18.73
C SER A 44 21.58 4.49 -18.75
N VAL A 45 20.68 4.39 -17.75
CA VAL A 45 19.46 5.20 -17.73
C VAL A 45 19.23 5.79 -16.33
N THR A 46 19.41 7.10 -16.25
CA THR A 46 19.05 7.92 -15.09
C THR A 46 17.63 8.45 -15.27
N ILE A 47 16.74 8.08 -14.36
CA ILE A 47 15.34 8.52 -14.38
C ILE A 47 15.23 9.78 -13.53
N VAL A 48 14.81 10.86 -14.17
CA VAL A 48 14.56 12.16 -13.55
C VAL A 48 13.17 12.68 -13.92
N ARG A 49 12.75 13.80 -13.33
CA ARG A 49 11.53 14.49 -13.77
C ARG A 49 11.59 14.82 -15.27
N GLY A 50 10.48 14.60 -15.98
CA GLY A 50 10.35 14.74 -17.43
C GLY A 50 10.64 13.47 -18.24
N THR A 51 11.26 12.45 -17.62
CA THR A 51 11.53 11.15 -18.27
C THR A 51 10.20 10.54 -18.76
N PRO A 52 10.10 10.07 -20.00
CA PRO A 52 8.87 9.49 -20.50
C PRO A 52 8.62 8.11 -19.87
N LEU A 53 7.35 7.76 -19.71
CA LEU A 53 6.91 6.50 -19.08
C LEU A 53 7.52 5.26 -19.74
N VAL A 54 7.68 5.27 -21.07
CA VAL A 54 8.32 4.17 -21.81
C VAL A 54 9.78 3.95 -21.39
N ASP A 55 10.51 5.01 -21.07
CA ASP A 55 11.90 4.91 -20.61
C ASP A 55 11.95 4.40 -19.17
N VAL A 56 11.01 4.83 -18.33
CA VAL A 56 10.86 4.31 -16.96
C VAL A 56 10.56 2.81 -16.97
N SER A 57 9.59 2.37 -17.79
CA SER A 57 9.24 0.95 -17.92
C SER A 57 10.42 0.12 -18.44
N ARG A 58 11.17 0.65 -19.42
CA ARG A 58 12.36 -0.02 -19.95
C ARG A 58 13.51 -0.10 -18.94
N ALA A 59 13.72 0.95 -18.14
CA ALA A 59 14.83 1.04 -17.19
C ALA A 59 14.57 0.31 -15.87
N LEU A 60 13.32 0.35 -15.37
CA LEU A 60 12.96 -0.24 -14.07
C LEU A 60 12.24 -1.58 -14.18
N GLY A 61 11.73 -1.93 -15.37
CA GLY A 61 10.89 -3.09 -15.60
C GLY A 61 9.42 -2.85 -15.24
N GLU A 62 8.70 -3.94 -14.99
CA GLU A 62 7.31 -3.89 -14.55
C GLU A 62 7.24 -3.40 -13.09
N PRO A 63 6.36 -2.43 -12.77
CA PRO A 63 6.14 -2.02 -11.39
C PRO A 63 5.56 -3.16 -10.55
N ALA A 64 5.93 -3.17 -9.26
CA ALA A 64 5.36 -4.09 -8.29
C ALA A 64 3.86 -3.84 -8.10
N VAL A 65 3.44 -2.57 -8.12
CA VAL A 65 2.02 -2.17 -8.08
C VAL A 65 1.79 -0.94 -8.95
N LYS A 66 0.70 -0.93 -9.72
CA LYS A 66 0.15 0.27 -10.37
C LYS A 66 -1.02 0.76 -9.52
N LEU A 67 -0.77 1.76 -8.67
CA LEU A 67 -1.83 2.33 -7.81
C LEU A 67 -2.93 2.96 -8.67
N ASP A 68 -2.51 3.62 -9.75
CA ASP A 68 -3.37 4.06 -10.84
C ASP A 68 -2.60 4.11 -12.17
N ASN A 69 -3.24 4.56 -13.25
CA ASN A 69 -2.63 4.73 -14.57
C ASN A 69 -1.35 5.58 -14.51
N ASP A 70 -1.36 6.61 -13.65
CA ASP A 70 -0.28 7.59 -13.52
C ASP A 70 0.57 7.43 -12.25
N VAL A 71 0.34 6.39 -11.43
CA VAL A 71 1.12 6.19 -10.20
C VAL A 71 1.61 4.75 -10.09
N TRP A 72 2.92 4.57 -10.25
CA TRP A 72 3.55 3.26 -10.29
C TRP A 72 4.53 3.11 -9.12
N VAL A 73 4.63 1.89 -8.61
CA VAL A 73 5.37 1.57 -7.39
C VAL A 73 6.33 0.44 -7.66
N TYR A 74 7.59 0.62 -7.24
CA TYR A 74 8.67 -0.33 -7.40
C TYR A 74 9.35 -0.60 -6.04
N ARG A 75 9.72 -1.87 -5.78
CA ARG A 75 10.37 -2.28 -4.52
C ARG A 75 11.88 -2.43 -4.67
N GLY A 76 12.59 -2.34 -3.56
CA GLY A 76 14.04 -2.59 -3.48
C GLY A 76 14.89 -1.38 -3.88
N PHE A 77 14.36 -0.16 -3.70
CA PHE A 77 15.06 1.09 -3.98
C PHE A 77 15.43 1.75 -2.67
N HIS A 78 16.73 2.01 -2.48
CA HIS A 78 17.20 2.69 -1.27
C HIS A 78 17.76 4.06 -1.64
N GLY A 79 17.45 5.05 -0.81
CA GLY A 79 18.07 6.36 -0.93
C GLY A 79 19.57 6.25 -0.61
N GLY A 80 20.37 7.09 -1.27
CA GLY A 80 21.79 7.23 -0.92
C GLY A 80 21.99 7.85 0.47
N ALA A 81 20.98 8.51 1.03
CA ALA A 81 21.01 9.07 2.36
C ALA A 81 20.72 8.01 3.45
N GLU A 82 21.55 7.99 4.49
CA GLU A 82 21.38 7.11 5.67
C GLU A 82 20.00 7.24 6.31
N GLN A 83 19.40 8.44 6.28
CA GLN A 83 18.07 8.68 6.83
C GLN A 83 16.98 7.86 6.12
N SER A 84 17.01 7.76 4.78
CA SER A 84 16.02 6.98 4.03
C SER A 84 16.13 5.47 4.30
N ARG A 85 17.34 5.00 4.65
CA ARG A 85 17.57 3.61 5.06
C ARG A 85 17.03 3.38 6.47
N HIS A 86 17.28 4.29 7.40
CA HIS A 86 16.74 4.22 8.77
C HIS A 86 15.20 4.22 8.79
N ASP A 87 14.59 4.99 7.90
CA ASP A 87 13.14 5.14 7.80
C ASP A 87 12.44 3.96 7.07
N ASN A 88 13.21 2.95 6.64
CA ASN A 88 12.76 1.82 5.81
C ASN A 88 11.99 2.28 4.56
N CYS A 89 12.42 3.38 3.94
CA CYS A 89 11.88 3.85 2.67
C CYS A 89 12.58 3.11 1.51
N ASP A 90 12.18 1.86 1.30
CA ASP A 90 12.74 0.93 0.32
C ASP A 90 11.92 0.84 -0.99
N THR A 91 10.88 1.66 -1.10
CA THR A 91 9.88 1.60 -2.16
C THR A 91 9.89 2.90 -2.95
N LEU A 92 10.17 2.82 -4.25
CA LEU A 92 10.11 3.95 -5.16
C LEU A 92 8.68 4.12 -5.69
N MET A 93 8.11 5.28 -5.46
CA MET A 93 6.88 5.74 -6.10
C MET A 93 7.24 6.72 -7.23
N VAL A 94 6.71 6.43 -8.42
CA VAL A 94 6.84 7.26 -9.62
C VAL A 94 5.45 7.77 -9.98
N THR A 95 5.31 9.09 -10.06
CA THR A 95 4.08 9.72 -10.54
C THR A 95 4.31 10.28 -11.93
N PHE A 96 3.31 10.11 -12.79
CA PHE A 96 3.31 10.59 -14.16
C PHE A 96 2.27 11.70 -14.34
N VAL A 97 2.55 12.61 -15.27
CA VAL A 97 1.60 13.56 -15.83
C VAL A 97 1.90 13.60 -17.33
N ASP A 98 0.86 13.43 -18.17
CA ASP A 98 0.98 13.38 -19.63
C ASP A 98 2.06 12.39 -20.13
N GLY A 99 2.12 11.22 -19.48
CA GLY A 99 3.07 10.16 -19.82
C GLY A 99 4.53 10.47 -19.48
N ARG A 100 4.80 11.47 -18.63
CA ARG A 100 6.15 11.86 -18.18
C ARG A 100 6.24 11.90 -16.66
N VAL A 101 7.40 11.57 -16.11
CA VAL A 101 7.65 11.62 -14.67
C VAL A 101 7.46 13.04 -14.16
N SER A 102 6.46 13.25 -13.30
CA SER A 102 6.26 14.50 -12.58
C SER A 102 6.94 14.48 -11.22
N ASP A 103 7.01 13.31 -10.59
CA ASP A 103 7.50 13.17 -9.21
C ASP A 103 8.12 11.79 -8.94
N LEU A 104 9.12 11.79 -8.06
CA LEU A 104 9.87 10.62 -7.62
C LEU A 104 10.05 10.67 -6.11
N ARG A 105 9.57 9.64 -5.40
CA ARG A 105 9.70 9.55 -3.95
C ARG A 105 10.04 8.16 -3.49
N LEU A 106 10.86 8.07 -2.45
CA LEU A 106 10.99 6.86 -1.64
C LEU A 106 9.96 6.92 -0.52
N VAL A 107 9.15 5.88 -0.41
CA VAL A 107 8.09 5.76 0.59
C VAL A 107 8.34 4.51 1.41
N ASN A 108 7.91 4.54 2.67
CA ASN A 108 7.82 3.33 3.47
C ASN A 108 6.50 2.60 3.24
N ASN A 109 6.41 1.34 3.67
CA ASN A 109 5.22 0.51 3.46
C ASN A 109 3.93 1.15 4.02
N ARG A 110 4.02 1.85 5.16
CA ARG A 110 2.84 2.51 5.74
C ARG A 110 2.33 3.66 4.87
N ALA A 111 3.22 4.48 4.33
CA ALA A 111 2.85 5.54 3.40
C ALA A 111 2.18 4.96 2.14
N LEU A 112 2.70 3.85 1.62
CA LEU A 112 2.11 3.15 0.47
C LEU A 112 0.67 2.69 0.75
N VAL A 113 0.40 2.09 1.91
CA VAL A 113 -0.95 1.64 2.29
C VAL A 113 -1.93 2.81 2.38
N ILE A 114 -1.53 3.91 3.03
CA ILE A 114 -2.37 5.12 3.15
C ILE A 114 -2.65 5.73 1.77
N LEU A 115 -1.63 5.78 0.90
CA LEU A 115 -1.78 6.29 -0.47
C LEU A 115 -2.70 5.41 -1.31
N ALA A 116 -2.56 4.09 -1.23
CA ALA A 116 -3.43 3.15 -1.92
C ALA A 116 -4.89 3.27 -1.48
N GLN A 117 -5.14 3.43 -0.18
CA GLN A 117 -6.48 3.64 0.37
C GLN A 117 -7.13 4.95 -0.11
N ARG A 118 -6.32 5.99 -0.37
CA ARG A 118 -6.82 7.28 -0.87
C ARG A 118 -7.13 7.27 -2.37
N MET A 119 -6.48 6.42 -3.16
CA MET A 119 -6.65 6.40 -4.61
C MET A 119 -7.86 5.56 -5.05
N ASP A 120 -8.01 4.32 -4.57
CA ASP A 120 -9.27 3.57 -4.64
C ASP A 120 -9.17 2.26 -3.81
N PRO A 121 -9.91 2.09 -2.71
CA PRO A 121 -9.83 0.90 -1.87
C PRO A 121 -10.33 -0.38 -2.58
N LYS A 122 -11.09 -0.27 -3.68
CA LYS A 122 -11.57 -1.44 -4.45
C LYS A 122 -10.56 -1.98 -5.46
N LYS A 123 -9.60 -1.16 -5.90
CA LYS A 123 -8.68 -1.50 -7.01
C LYS A 123 -7.43 -2.24 -6.54
N ASN A 124 -7.05 -2.15 -5.25
CA ASN A 124 -5.77 -2.65 -4.74
C ASN A 124 -5.89 -3.52 -3.47
N PRO A 125 -6.54 -4.69 -3.52
CA PRO A 125 -6.71 -5.57 -2.36
C PRO A 125 -5.38 -6.16 -1.84
N ASP A 126 -4.39 -6.38 -2.71
CA ASP A 126 -3.13 -7.06 -2.35
C ASP A 126 -2.21 -6.19 -1.46
N LEU A 127 -2.32 -4.86 -1.55
CA LEU A 127 -1.57 -3.94 -0.67
C LEU A 127 -2.09 -3.95 0.77
N LEU A 128 -3.36 -4.31 0.97
CA LEU A 128 -3.94 -4.48 2.30
C LEU A 128 -3.51 -5.80 2.95
N ALA A 129 -3.27 -6.84 2.14
CA ALA A 129 -2.80 -8.14 2.63
C ALA A 129 -1.33 -8.13 3.10
N VAL A 130 -0.49 -7.30 2.49
CA VAL A 130 0.92 -7.12 2.90
C VAL A 130 1.06 -6.33 4.21
N ALA A 131 0.05 -5.55 4.60
CA ALA A 131 0.01 -4.87 5.89
C ALA A 131 -0.36 -5.80 7.08
N GLY A 132 -0.68 -7.06 6.80
CA GLY A 132 -1.13 -8.05 7.78
C GLY A 132 -0.16 -9.22 8.01
N LYS A 133 1.07 -9.16 7.48
CA LYS A 133 2.11 -10.17 7.72
C LYS A 133 3.30 -9.60 8.48
#